data_AF-A0A968WX75-F1
#
_entry.id   AF-A0A968WX75-F1
#
_cell.length_a   1.000
_cell.length_b   1.000
_cell.length_c   1.000
_cell.angle_alpha   90.00
_cell.angle_beta   90.00
_cell.angle_gamma   90.00
#
_symmetry.space_group_name_H-M   'P 1'
#
loop_
_entity.id
_entity.type
_entity.pdbx_description
1 polymer ?
#
loop_
_entity_poly.entity_id
_entity_poly.type
_entity_poly.pdbx_seq_one_letter_code
_entity_poly.pdbx_strand_id
1 'polypeptide(L)'
;MSVDPDSLEVEKKIPRYVKIGVFVAILLIGCTFAAKPAAKYVFAKRFSSSLAEAKQNLAAGKRQQAEENLLVAWQVSNKETNQLRELLEISHLIPSKESVVIASSLFISQKATPQDRTLALDVLSRLGLAPAFEPLYDRLPESEKSLTANRISRARHFYASQQLDAAIEEIEKAAVNPKDHLAHLALIDLLLDKKKPICSEEDFEKAQTRISQLVRILMESDETEAALNGIYRITKLENPLKFFRHPELERWINEHDKQNKLIKERLFLLSLRINEMPESIRSEAIGKVFEQYRESFPDELVDWLVQMNAVDWVAKLSPEAREKSLPTYFAYLEYLLQYEKWTEATEWLLKAPQRADKIIIEATLSAVAFKQGDNAKNFHYWDRAFQAASFEGKYANFFTILTIAERMGDTNTARRVAEVITEAPTLSLPATEELYYLDRHLSNKPEKLLSFYEKLHASREKDSSALLKYAQLIIVTGKDIPRARKVIQSGSRNPATEYSFLCAEALCHLAENGEKAALALIEKSGLKWDKSKSAADTAIFATILYKTGQADEAVRLSSFIQWEKGALHLKSYLLNYWKNESTVDSQKMTSNCQI
;
A
#
# COMPACT_ATOMS: atom_id res chain seq x y z
N MET A 1 61.29 -88.48 -8.89
CA MET A 1 60.22 -89.25 -9.56
C MET A 1 59.01 -88.35 -9.73
N SER A 2 58.31 -88.61 -10.82
CA SER A 2 57.16 -87.96 -11.43
C SER A 2 56.01 -87.53 -10.52
N VAL A 3 55.37 -86.46 -11.00
CA VAL A 3 54.04 -85.89 -10.73
C VAL A 3 52.98 -86.92 -10.33
N ASP A 4 52.12 -86.55 -9.37
CA ASP A 4 50.72 -86.96 -9.39
C ASP A 4 49.82 -85.70 -9.43
N PRO A 5 49.03 -85.50 -10.50
CA PRO A 5 48.13 -84.38 -10.69
C PRO A 5 46.69 -84.86 -10.50
N ASP A 6 46.21 -84.89 -9.27
CA ASP A 6 44.79 -84.95 -8.97
C ASP A 6 44.49 -83.95 -7.84
N SER A 7 44.20 -82.69 -8.22
CA SER A 7 42.82 -82.22 -8.47
C SER A 7 42.12 -81.93 -7.12
N LEU A 8 42.58 -80.90 -6.38
CA LEU A 8 42.03 -79.54 -6.44
C LEU A 8 40.48 -79.47 -6.54
N GLU A 9 39.78 -80.08 -5.59
CA GLU A 9 38.53 -79.52 -5.08
C GLU A 9 38.69 -79.16 -3.59
N VAL A 10 39.51 -78.14 -3.32
CA VAL A 10 39.28 -77.36 -2.09
C VAL A 10 38.03 -76.54 -2.35
N GLU A 11 36.88 -77.14 -2.05
CA GLU A 11 35.62 -76.45 -1.87
C GLU A 11 35.87 -75.38 -0.79
N LYS A 12 36.29 -74.18 -1.22
CA LYS A 12 36.47 -73.02 -0.34
C LYS A 12 35.08 -72.66 0.16
N LYS A 13 34.62 -73.35 1.20
CA LYS A 13 33.41 -73.02 1.96
C LYS A 13 33.62 -71.61 2.48
N ILE A 14 33.07 -70.65 1.74
CA ILE A 14 32.98 -69.25 2.17
C ILE A 14 32.40 -69.31 3.59
N PRO A 15 33.14 -68.85 4.60
CA PRO A 15 32.71 -68.97 5.98
C PRO A 15 31.35 -68.32 6.18
N ARG A 16 30.46 -68.94 6.97
CA ARG A 16 29.08 -68.47 7.17
C ARG A 16 29.00 -66.98 7.55
N TYR A 17 29.96 -66.47 8.31
CA TYR A 17 30.03 -65.05 8.68
C TYR A 17 30.25 -64.11 7.49
N VAL A 18 30.97 -64.53 6.44
CA VAL A 18 31.13 -63.75 5.20
C VAL A 18 29.82 -63.70 4.42
N LYS A 19 29.10 -64.83 4.32
CA LYS A 19 27.78 -64.88 3.67
C LYS A 19 26.75 -64.01 4.38
N ILE A 20 26.74 -64.05 5.72
CA ILE A 20 25.88 -63.19 6.56
C ILE A 20 26.26 -61.72 6.39
N GLY A 21 27.56 -61.39 6.41
CA GLY A 21 28.05 -60.02 6.20
C GLY A 21 27.65 -59.45 4.83
N VAL A 22 27.78 -60.25 3.77
CA VAL A 22 27.35 -59.86 2.41
C VAL A 22 25.82 -59.70 2.34
N PHE A 23 25.05 -60.59 2.96
CA PHE A 23 23.59 -60.47 2.98
C PHE A 23 23.10 -59.23 3.74
N VAL A 24 23.70 -58.92 4.89
CA VAL A 24 23.42 -57.69 5.65
C VAL A 24 23.83 -56.45 4.85
N ALA A 25 24.98 -56.48 4.17
CA ALA A 25 25.40 -55.39 3.29
C ALA A 25 24.42 -55.20 2.13
N ILE A 26 23.96 -56.28 1.47
CA ILE A 26 22.95 -56.22 0.40
C ILE A 26 21.61 -55.68 0.94
N LEU A 27 21.19 -56.06 2.15
CA LEU A 27 19.99 -55.53 2.78
C LEU A 27 20.11 -54.04 3.12
N LEU A 28 21.23 -53.61 3.72
CA LEU A 28 21.47 -52.20 4.03
C LEU A 28 21.57 -51.36 2.74
N ILE A 29 22.24 -51.88 1.72
CA ILE A 29 22.28 -51.28 0.38
C ILE A 29 20.86 -51.22 -0.20
N GLY A 30 20.08 -52.30 -0.15
CA GLY A 30 18.68 -52.34 -0.60
C GLY A 30 17.79 -51.33 0.14
N CYS A 31 17.91 -51.23 1.46
CA CYS A 31 17.18 -50.26 2.29
C CYS A 31 17.57 -48.82 1.96
N THR A 32 18.87 -48.53 1.73
CA THR A 32 19.31 -47.19 1.34
C THR A 32 18.86 -46.82 -0.08
N PHE A 33 18.83 -47.79 -1.00
CA PHE A 33 18.27 -47.61 -2.35
C PHE A 33 16.74 -47.42 -2.35
N ALA A 34 16.01 -48.09 -1.47
CA ALA A 34 14.55 -47.97 -1.34
C ALA A 34 14.09 -46.77 -0.49
N ALA A 35 14.92 -46.29 0.44
CA ALA A 35 14.57 -45.17 1.32
C ALA A 35 14.36 -43.86 0.55
N LYS A 36 15.18 -43.57 -0.47
CA LYS A 36 15.04 -42.37 -1.31
C LYS A 36 13.71 -42.30 -2.08
N PRO A 37 13.28 -43.33 -2.86
CA PRO A 37 12.00 -43.30 -3.55
C PRO A 37 10.81 -43.34 -2.59
N ALA A 38 10.90 -44.08 -1.47
CA ALA A 38 9.85 -44.10 -0.46
C ALA A 38 9.68 -42.72 0.20
N ALA A 39 10.77 -42.07 0.58
CA ALA A 39 10.75 -40.70 1.10
C ALA A 39 10.17 -39.74 0.06
N LYS A 40 10.62 -39.78 -1.20
CA LYS A 40 10.08 -38.94 -2.28
C LYS A 40 8.56 -39.10 -2.44
N TYR A 41 8.06 -40.33 -2.37
CA TYR A 41 6.62 -40.60 -2.45
C TYR A 41 5.85 -40.03 -1.25
N VAL A 42 6.35 -40.23 -0.03
CA VAL A 42 5.73 -39.69 1.19
C VAL A 42 5.72 -38.16 1.18
N PHE A 43 6.83 -37.52 0.80
CA PHE A 43 6.93 -36.07 0.68
C PHE A 43 5.99 -35.54 -0.41
N ALA A 44 5.93 -36.18 -1.58
CA ALA A 44 5.00 -35.80 -2.65
C ALA A 44 3.52 -35.91 -2.24
N LYS A 45 3.15 -36.97 -1.50
CA LYS A 45 1.78 -37.12 -0.98
C LYS A 45 1.43 -36.10 0.09
N ARG A 46 2.37 -35.80 1.01
CA ARG A 46 2.18 -34.76 2.03
C ARG A 46 2.07 -33.38 1.40
N PHE A 47 2.89 -33.11 0.38
CA PHE A 47 2.83 -31.89 -0.41
C PHE A 47 1.43 -31.70 -1.01
N SER A 48 0.94 -32.67 -1.77
CA SER A 48 -0.36 -32.55 -2.45
C SER A 48 -1.54 -32.48 -1.48
N SER A 49 -1.51 -33.23 -0.37
CA SER A 49 -2.55 -33.16 0.67
C SER A 49 -2.60 -31.78 1.31
N SER A 50 -1.45 -31.26 1.76
CA SER A 50 -1.38 -29.96 2.44
C SER A 50 -1.78 -28.83 1.50
N LEU A 51 -1.37 -28.91 0.22
CA LEU A 51 -1.75 -27.94 -0.79
C LEU A 51 -3.27 -27.96 -1.07
N ALA A 52 -3.88 -29.14 -1.15
CA ALA A 52 -5.33 -29.28 -1.34
C ALA A 52 -6.12 -28.74 -0.14
N GLU A 53 -5.66 -29.02 1.09
CA GLU A 53 -6.24 -28.47 2.32
C GLU A 53 -6.10 -26.94 2.37
N ALA A 54 -4.98 -26.38 1.89
CA ALA A 54 -4.82 -24.94 1.77
C ALA A 54 -5.86 -24.32 0.83
N LYS A 55 -6.09 -24.91 -0.37
CA LYS A 55 -7.13 -24.45 -1.31
C LYS A 55 -8.53 -24.53 -0.68
N GLN A 56 -8.83 -25.63 0.00
CA GLN A 56 -10.13 -25.82 0.65
C GLN A 56 -10.38 -24.80 1.76
N ASN A 57 -9.36 -24.54 2.58
CA ASN A 57 -9.45 -23.54 3.65
C ASN A 57 -9.60 -22.13 3.09
N LEU A 58 -8.90 -21.77 2.00
CA LEU A 58 -9.11 -20.49 1.31
C LEU A 58 -10.56 -20.33 0.82
N ALA A 59 -11.10 -21.35 0.16
CA ALA A 59 -12.48 -21.34 -0.33
C ALA A 59 -13.50 -21.22 0.82
N ALA A 60 -13.17 -21.73 2.01
CA ALA A 60 -13.98 -21.62 3.22
C ALA A 60 -13.73 -20.32 4.02
N GLY A 61 -12.90 -19.39 3.53
CA GLY A 61 -12.52 -18.16 4.24
C GLY A 61 -11.61 -18.37 5.45
N LYS A 62 -11.11 -19.59 5.66
CA LYS A 62 -10.21 -19.99 6.75
C LYS A 62 -8.76 -19.68 6.41
N ARG A 63 -8.45 -18.38 6.30
CA ARG A 63 -7.14 -17.92 5.80
C ARG A 63 -5.96 -18.40 6.65
N GLN A 64 -6.11 -18.46 7.98
CA GLN A 64 -5.07 -18.96 8.89
C GLN A 64 -4.68 -20.41 8.57
N GLN A 65 -5.67 -21.29 8.55
CA GLN A 65 -5.45 -22.71 8.31
C GLN A 65 -4.92 -22.92 6.90
N ALA A 66 -5.28 -22.06 5.95
CA ALA A 66 -4.70 -22.11 4.62
C ALA A 66 -3.21 -21.73 4.59
N GLU A 67 -2.80 -20.71 5.35
CA GLU A 67 -1.40 -20.31 5.48
C GLU A 67 -0.55 -21.38 6.17
N GLU A 68 -1.04 -21.94 7.27
CA GLU A 68 -0.39 -23.05 7.98
C GLU A 68 -0.16 -24.25 7.05
N ASN A 69 -1.19 -24.64 6.28
CA ASN A 69 -1.10 -25.73 5.32
C ASN A 69 -0.18 -25.41 4.13
N LEU A 70 -0.15 -24.15 3.67
CA LEU A 70 0.78 -23.69 2.65
C LEU A 70 2.24 -23.77 3.15
N LEU A 71 2.50 -23.37 4.39
CA LEU A 71 3.82 -23.47 5.01
C LEU A 71 4.27 -24.94 5.11
N VAL A 72 3.37 -25.83 5.54
CA VAL A 72 3.66 -27.27 5.56
C VAL A 72 3.97 -27.77 4.16
N ALA A 73 3.15 -27.43 3.16
CA ALA A 73 3.37 -27.79 1.76
C ALA A 73 4.75 -27.31 1.26
N TRP A 74 5.13 -26.07 1.59
CA TRP A 74 6.44 -25.52 1.26
C TRP A 74 7.59 -26.32 1.89
N GLN A 75 7.51 -26.62 3.18
CA GLN A 75 8.54 -27.34 3.94
C GLN A 75 8.76 -28.78 3.44
N VAL A 76 7.69 -29.44 2.97
CA VAL A 76 7.76 -30.82 2.46
C VAL A 76 8.01 -30.90 0.95
N SER A 77 8.08 -29.76 0.25
CA SER A 77 8.30 -29.72 -1.20
C SER A 77 9.73 -30.13 -1.56
N ASN A 78 9.89 -30.79 -2.72
CA ASN A 78 11.19 -31.07 -3.31
C ASN A 78 11.72 -29.87 -4.14
N LYS A 79 10.98 -28.73 -4.14
CA LYS A 79 11.29 -27.52 -4.89
C LYS A 79 11.45 -27.75 -6.40
N GLU A 80 10.75 -28.75 -6.92
CA GLU A 80 10.64 -28.97 -8.37
C GLU A 80 9.75 -27.89 -9.00
N THR A 81 10.02 -27.49 -10.24
CA THR A 81 9.35 -26.36 -10.92
C THR A 81 7.83 -26.45 -10.88
N ASN A 82 7.25 -27.64 -11.10
CA ASN A 82 5.80 -27.83 -11.05
C ASN A 82 5.24 -27.60 -9.63
N GLN A 83 5.93 -28.09 -8.60
CA GLN A 83 5.54 -27.87 -7.21
C GLN A 83 5.66 -26.39 -6.83
N LEU A 84 6.71 -25.71 -7.31
CA LEU A 84 6.87 -24.27 -7.11
C LEU A 84 5.76 -23.47 -7.79
N ARG A 85 5.33 -23.87 -9.00
CA ARG A 85 4.18 -23.26 -9.70
C ARG A 85 2.90 -23.43 -8.88
N GLU A 86 2.60 -24.64 -8.45
CA GLU A 86 1.42 -24.96 -7.64
C GLU A 86 1.41 -24.23 -6.29
N LEU A 87 2.57 -24.10 -5.64
CA LEU A 87 2.72 -23.30 -4.43
C LEU A 87 2.49 -21.81 -4.70
N LEU A 88 3.05 -21.29 -5.80
CA LEU A 88 2.92 -19.89 -6.16
C LEU A 88 1.45 -19.53 -6.43
N GLU A 89 0.71 -20.41 -7.11
CA GLU A 89 -0.74 -20.32 -7.34
C GLU A 89 -1.58 -20.24 -6.05
N ILE A 90 -1.08 -20.68 -4.90
CA ILE A 90 -1.79 -20.46 -3.62
C ILE A 90 -1.23 -19.25 -2.89
N SER A 91 0.09 -19.15 -2.85
CA SER A 91 0.80 -18.10 -2.11
C SER A 91 0.50 -16.68 -2.61
N HIS A 92 0.02 -16.52 -3.86
CA HIS A 92 -0.44 -15.22 -4.35
C HIS A 92 -1.80 -14.79 -3.74
N LEU A 93 -2.61 -15.74 -3.28
CA LEU A 93 -3.87 -15.50 -2.57
C LEU A 93 -3.64 -15.27 -1.08
N ILE A 94 -2.51 -15.75 -0.56
CA ILE A 94 -2.08 -15.60 0.85
C ILE A 94 -0.71 -14.94 0.86
N PRO A 95 -0.63 -13.60 0.81
CA PRO A 95 0.63 -12.89 0.95
C PRO A 95 1.37 -13.34 2.23
N SER A 96 2.50 -14.02 2.08
CA SER A 96 3.35 -14.48 3.18
C SER A 96 4.83 -14.21 2.87
N LYS A 97 5.71 -14.33 3.87
CA LYS A 97 7.17 -14.19 3.65
C LYS A 97 7.68 -15.28 2.70
N GLU A 98 7.09 -16.45 2.78
CA GLU A 98 7.39 -17.62 1.94
C GLU A 98 7.02 -17.37 0.48
N SER A 99 5.97 -16.60 0.19
CA SER A 99 5.58 -16.25 -1.19
C SER A 99 6.74 -15.62 -1.95
N VAL A 100 7.57 -14.80 -1.29
CA VAL A 100 8.77 -14.17 -1.87
C VAL A 100 9.78 -15.24 -2.28
N VAL A 101 10.09 -16.15 -1.36
CA VAL A 101 11.08 -17.20 -1.57
C VAL A 101 10.60 -18.18 -2.64
N ILE A 102 9.31 -18.54 -2.64
CA ILE A 102 8.68 -19.40 -3.64
C ILE A 102 8.75 -18.73 -5.02
N ALA A 103 8.36 -17.45 -5.14
CA ALA A 103 8.39 -16.70 -6.39
C ALA A 103 9.81 -16.60 -6.95
N SER A 104 10.78 -16.19 -6.12
CA SER A 104 12.19 -16.12 -6.54
C SER A 104 12.74 -17.48 -6.94
N SER A 105 12.38 -18.56 -6.22
CA SER A 105 12.80 -19.93 -6.53
C SER A 105 12.22 -20.42 -7.86
N LEU A 106 10.95 -20.11 -8.14
CA LEU A 106 10.32 -20.45 -9.41
C LEU A 106 11.02 -19.70 -10.55
N PHE A 107 11.24 -18.40 -10.40
CA PHE A 107 11.85 -17.56 -11.43
C PHE A 107 13.23 -18.07 -11.88
N ILE A 108 14.10 -18.43 -10.92
CA ILE A 108 15.48 -18.87 -11.20
C ILE A 108 15.58 -20.36 -11.60
N SER A 109 14.47 -21.09 -11.58
CA SER A 109 14.47 -22.51 -11.91
C SER A 109 14.86 -22.72 -13.37
N GLN A 110 15.77 -23.66 -13.63
CA GLN A 110 16.25 -23.96 -15.00
C GLN A 110 15.12 -24.40 -15.96
N LYS A 111 14.03 -24.95 -15.42
CA LYS A 111 12.87 -25.41 -16.21
C LYS A 111 11.71 -24.41 -16.20
N ALA A 112 11.89 -23.20 -15.65
CA ALA A 112 10.85 -22.17 -15.64
C ALA A 112 10.56 -21.66 -17.05
N THR A 113 9.28 -21.59 -17.39
CA THR A 113 8.80 -20.99 -18.64
C THR A 113 8.74 -19.46 -18.53
N PRO A 114 8.62 -18.72 -19.65
CA PRO A 114 8.36 -17.27 -19.61
C PRO A 114 7.09 -16.90 -18.81
N GLN A 115 6.06 -17.74 -18.86
CA GLN A 115 4.85 -17.58 -18.06
C GLN A 115 5.12 -17.75 -16.56
N ASP A 116 5.95 -18.72 -16.17
CA ASP A 116 6.34 -18.91 -14.77
C ASP A 116 7.11 -17.69 -14.22
N ARG A 117 8.01 -17.13 -15.02
CA ARG A 117 8.76 -15.90 -14.66
C ARG A 117 7.85 -14.69 -14.56
N THR A 118 6.90 -14.55 -15.48
CA THR A 118 5.89 -13.48 -15.46
C THR A 118 5.03 -13.57 -14.21
N LEU A 119 4.56 -14.77 -13.85
CA LEU A 119 3.78 -15.01 -12.64
C LEU A 119 4.58 -14.69 -11.37
N ALA A 120 5.85 -15.13 -11.31
CA ALA A 120 6.73 -14.81 -10.19
C ALA A 120 6.94 -13.31 -10.02
N LEU A 121 7.17 -12.57 -11.11
CA LEU A 121 7.30 -11.11 -11.06
C LEU A 121 5.99 -10.42 -10.66
N ASP A 122 4.84 -10.86 -11.15
CA ASP A 122 3.54 -10.32 -10.73
C ASP A 122 3.35 -10.44 -9.21
N VAL A 123 3.63 -11.62 -8.64
CA VAL A 123 3.56 -11.84 -7.19
C VAL A 123 4.53 -10.93 -6.43
N LEU A 124 5.80 -10.86 -6.85
CA LEU A 124 6.80 -10.01 -6.20
C LEU A 124 6.42 -8.52 -6.26
N SER A 125 5.85 -8.07 -7.39
CA SER A 125 5.40 -6.69 -7.56
C SER A 125 4.25 -6.34 -6.62
N ARG A 126 3.28 -7.25 -6.43
CA ARG A 126 2.14 -7.08 -5.52
C ARG A 126 2.56 -7.03 -4.04
N LEU A 127 3.65 -7.72 -3.69
CA LEU A 127 4.22 -7.66 -2.35
C LEU A 127 5.02 -6.36 -2.11
N GLY A 128 5.41 -5.63 -3.16
CA GLY A 128 6.12 -4.36 -3.05
C GLY A 128 7.57 -4.49 -2.55
N LEU A 129 8.19 -5.66 -2.71
CA LEU A 129 9.53 -5.95 -2.18
C LEU A 129 10.63 -5.66 -3.21
N ALA A 130 11.11 -4.42 -3.21
CA ALA A 130 12.12 -3.93 -4.14
C ALA A 130 13.40 -4.79 -4.24
N PRO A 131 14.01 -5.24 -3.12
CA PRO A 131 15.28 -5.97 -3.19
C PRO A 131 15.17 -7.32 -3.91
N ALA A 132 13.97 -7.91 -3.98
CA ALA A 132 13.74 -9.19 -4.65
C ALA A 132 13.32 -9.03 -6.12
N PHE A 133 12.67 -7.93 -6.49
CA PHE A 133 12.10 -7.74 -7.82
C PHE A 133 13.13 -7.35 -8.88
N GLU A 134 13.85 -6.24 -8.70
CA GLU A 134 14.74 -5.67 -9.73
C GLU A 134 15.83 -6.63 -10.20
N PRO A 135 16.55 -7.37 -9.32
CA PRO A 135 17.57 -8.31 -9.78
C PRO A 135 17.03 -9.45 -10.65
N LEU A 136 15.75 -9.82 -10.48
CA LEU A 136 15.09 -10.84 -11.30
C LEU A 136 14.59 -10.23 -12.62
N TYR A 137 13.97 -9.06 -12.56
CA TYR A 137 13.54 -8.35 -13.78
C TYR A 137 14.71 -8.08 -14.72
N ASP A 138 15.85 -7.64 -14.20
CA ASP A 138 17.04 -7.33 -15.01
C ASP A 138 17.61 -8.56 -15.74
N ARG A 139 17.41 -9.76 -15.19
CA ARG A 139 17.82 -11.04 -15.79
C ARG A 139 16.91 -11.52 -16.91
N LEU A 140 15.73 -10.91 -17.10
CA LEU A 140 14.86 -11.27 -18.21
C LEU A 140 15.52 -10.94 -19.55
N PRO A 141 15.36 -11.80 -20.57
CA PRO A 141 15.63 -11.42 -21.96
C PRO A 141 14.79 -10.22 -22.39
N GLU A 142 15.29 -9.41 -23.33
CA GLU A 142 14.58 -8.20 -23.80
C GLU A 142 13.21 -8.53 -24.42
N SER A 143 13.08 -9.70 -25.05
CA SER A 143 11.80 -10.20 -25.56
C SER A 143 10.77 -10.48 -24.46
N GLU A 144 11.21 -10.86 -23.25
CA GLU A 144 10.34 -11.06 -22.09
C GLU A 144 10.07 -9.73 -21.37
N LYS A 145 11.05 -8.82 -21.29
CA LYS A 145 10.88 -7.46 -20.72
C LYS A 145 9.85 -6.64 -21.48
N SER A 146 9.74 -6.84 -22.80
CA SER A 146 8.78 -6.12 -23.64
C SER A 146 7.33 -6.61 -23.51
N LEU A 147 7.08 -7.75 -22.87
CA LEU A 147 5.73 -8.26 -22.63
C LEU A 147 4.93 -7.33 -21.73
N THR A 148 3.70 -7.00 -22.12
CA THR A 148 2.79 -6.12 -21.35
C THR A 148 2.68 -6.53 -19.88
N ALA A 149 2.52 -7.82 -19.59
CA ALA A 149 2.38 -8.30 -18.21
C ALA A 149 3.64 -8.03 -17.34
N ASN A 150 4.84 -8.12 -17.92
CA ASN A 150 6.08 -7.82 -17.23
C ASN A 150 6.27 -6.31 -17.05
N ARG A 151 5.88 -5.49 -18.04
CA ARG A 151 5.85 -4.02 -17.90
C ARG A 151 4.86 -3.57 -16.81
N ILE A 152 3.67 -4.18 -16.76
CA ILE A 152 2.69 -3.93 -15.69
C ILE A 152 3.26 -4.29 -14.33
N SER A 153 3.93 -5.44 -14.21
CA SER A 153 4.58 -5.86 -12.96
C SER A 153 5.69 -4.89 -12.55
N ARG A 154 6.49 -4.40 -13.51
CA ARG A 154 7.54 -3.41 -13.25
C ARG A 154 6.97 -2.05 -12.84
N ALA A 155 5.91 -1.58 -13.50
CA ALA A 155 5.26 -0.33 -13.14
C ALA A 155 4.62 -0.42 -11.74
N ARG A 156 3.99 -1.54 -11.38
CA ARG A 156 3.51 -1.79 -10.01
C ARG A 156 4.66 -1.77 -9.01
N HIS A 157 5.81 -2.34 -9.36
CA HIS A 157 7.01 -2.28 -8.53
C HIS A 157 7.49 -0.83 -8.33
N PHE A 158 7.56 -0.02 -9.39
CA PHE A 158 7.89 1.40 -9.29
C PHE A 158 6.88 2.17 -8.44
N TYR A 159 5.59 1.92 -8.64
CA TYR A 159 4.52 2.51 -7.84
C TYR A 159 4.63 2.15 -6.35
N ALA A 160 4.83 0.87 -6.02
CA ALA A 160 5.04 0.43 -4.63
C ALA A 160 6.31 1.04 -3.99
N SER A 161 7.29 1.35 -4.83
CA SER A 161 8.53 2.06 -4.49
C SER A 161 8.42 3.59 -4.60
N GLN A 162 7.20 4.11 -4.74
CA GLN A 162 6.85 5.54 -4.75
C GLN A 162 7.50 6.34 -5.90
N GLN A 163 7.78 5.67 -7.02
CA GLN A 163 8.29 6.26 -8.26
C GLN A 163 7.16 6.34 -9.29
N LEU A 164 6.16 7.19 -9.04
CA LEU A 164 4.96 7.28 -9.86
C LEU A 164 5.26 7.63 -11.33
N ASP A 165 6.17 8.57 -11.58
CA ASP A 165 6.55 8.95 -12.95
C ASP A 165 7.22 7.81 -13.72
N ALA A 166 8.11 7.07 -13.06
CA ALA A 166 8.73 5.89 -13.68
C ALA A 166 7.70 4.78 -13.94
N ALA A 167 6.72 4.62 -13.04
CA ALA A 167 5.61 3.68 -13.24
C ALA A 167 4.76 4.07 -14.46
N ILE A 168 4.42 5.35 -14.59
CA ILE A 168 3.66 5.89 -15.73
C ILE A 168 4.45 5.67 -17.02
N GLU A 169 5.71 6.09 -17.08
CA GLU A 169 6.57 5.93 -18.27
C GLU A 169 6.70 4.46 -18.69
N GLU A 170 6.79 3.53 -17.74
CA GLU A 170 6.89 2.11 -18.02
C GLU A 170 5.60 1.53 -18.62
N ILE A 171 4.43 1.94 -18.12
CA ILE A 171 3.15 1.53 -18.71
C ILE A 171 2.90 2.21 -20.06
N GLU A 172 3.30 3.46 -20.24
CA GLU A 172 3.15 4.16 -21.52
C GLU A 172 3.81 3.39 -22.66
N LYS A 173 4.94 2.73 -22.41
CA LYS A 173 5.61 1.83 -23.37
C LYS A 173 4.74 0.63 -23.77
N ALA A 174 3.86 0.14 -22.90
CA ALA A 174 2.90 -0.91 -23.19
C ALA A 174 1.61 -0.39 -23.86
N ALA A 175 1.14 0.79 -23.41
CA ALA A 175 -0.12 1.41 -23.83
C ALA A 175 -0.11 1.98 -25.27
N VAL A 176 1.02 1.88 -26.00
CA VAL A 176 1.13 2.29 -27.41
C VAL A 176 0.17 1.50 -28.31
N ASN A 177 -0.10 0.22 -27.99
CA ASN A 177 -1.05 -0.58 -28.72
C ASN A 177 -2.50 -0.21 -28.31
N PRO A 178 -3.35 0.31 -29.22
CA PRO A 178 -4.73 0.68 -28.88
C PRO A 178 -5.60 -0.52 -28.48
N LYS A 179 -5.18 -1.75 -28.79
CA LYS A 179 -5.88 -2.98 -28.40
C LYS A 179 -5.43 -3.54 -27.04
N ASP A 180 -4.44 -2.94 -26.39
CA ASP A 180 -3.96 -3.40 -25.10
C ASP A 180 -4.72 -2.73 -23.94
N HIS A 181 -5.93 -3.23 -23.70
CA HIS A 181 -6.84 -2.66 -22.72
C HIS A 181 -6.30 -2.79 -21.29
N LEU A 182 -5.50 -3.82 -21.00
CA LEU A 182 -4.86 -4.00 -19.70
C LEU A 182 -3.83 -2.90 -19.44
N ALA A 183 -3.02 -2.55 -20.44
CA ALA A 183 -2.09 -1.43 -20.32
C ALA A 183 -2.82 -0.09 -20.14
N HIS A 184 -3.93 0.14 -20.87
CA HIS A 184 -4.73 1.37 -20.71
C HIS A 184 -5.35 1.50 -19.32
N LEU A 185 -5.95 0.42 -18.80
CA LEU A 185 -6.53 0.42 -17.46
C LEU A 185 -5.46 0.63 -16.38
N ALA A 186 -4.30 -0.03 -16.51
CA ALA A 186 -3.17 0.19 -15.61
C ALA A 186 -2.65 1.63 -15.66
N LEU A 187 -2.61 2.24 -16.85
CA LEU A 187 -2.19 3.63 -17.03
C LEU A 187 -3.18 4.60 -16.38
N ILE A 188 -4.49 4.37 -16.56
CA ILE A 188 -5.53 5.18 -15.92
C ILE A 188 -5.38 5.08 -14.39
N ASP A 189 -5.19 3.88 -13.84
CA ASP A 189 -5.03 3.68 -12.40
C ASP A 189 -3.82 4.46 -11.85
N LEU A 190 -2.69 4.48 -12.56
CA LEU A 190 -1.51 5.29 -12.16
C LEU A 190 -1.75 6.80 -12.31
N LEU A 191 -2.39 7.24 -13.40
CA LEU A 191 -2.66 8.66 -13.63
C LEU A 191 -3.66 9.24 -12.62
N LEU A 192 -4.59 8.43 -12.11
CA LEU A 192 -5.52 8.84 -11.05
C LEU A 192 -4.82 9.19 -9.73
N ASP A 193 -3.61 8.67 -9.52
CA ASP A 193 -2.80 8.97 -8.34
C ASP A 193 -1.93 10.22 -8.49
N LYS A 194 -1.90 10.84 -9.68
CA LYS A 194 -1.42 12.22 -9.82
C LYS A 194 -2.44 13.17 -9.20
N LYS A 195 -2.26 13.51 -7.93
CA LYS A 195 -3.14 14.41 -7.15
C LYS A 195 -2.43 15.71 -6.79
N LYS A 196 -3.17 16.82 -6.69
CA LYS A 196 -2.67 18.04 -6.03
C LYS A 196 -2.47 17.74 -4.52
N PRO A 197 -1.35 18.13 -3.87
CA PRO A 197 -0.26 19.01 -4.34
C PRO A 197 0.97 18.27 -4.91
N ILE A 198 0.91 16.95 -5.12
CA ILE A 198 2.06 16.10 -5.46
C ILE A 198 2.66 16.48 -6.83
N CYS A 199 1.84 16.99 -7.75
CA CYS A 199 2.27 17.46 -9.06
C CYS A 199 1.88 18.92 -9.31
N SER A 200 2.49 19.53 -10.34
CA SER A 200 2.08 20.85 -10.80
C SER A 200 0.63 20.84 -11.30
N GLU A 201 -0.04 21.99 -11.27
CA GLU A 201 -1.40 22.10 -11.83
C GLU A 201 -1.45 21.70 -13.30
N GLU A 202 -0.42 22.04 -14.06
CA GLU A 202 -0.29 21.64 -15.47
C GLU A 202 -0.20 20.12 -15.63
N ASP A 203 0.63 19.43 -14.84
CA ASP A 203 0.78 17.98 -14.91
C ASP A 203 -0.48 17.25 -14.44
N PHE A 204 -1.17 17.81 -13.45
CA PHE A 204 -2.48 17.32 -13.00
C PHE A 204 -3.51 17.39 -14.13
N GLU A 205 -3.63 18.54 -14.82
CA GLU A 205 -4.56 18.69 -15.94
C GLU A 205 -4.19 17.81 -17.14
N LYS A 206 -2.89 17.62 -17.42
CA LYS A 206 -2.42 16.67 -18.43
C LYS A 206 -2.83 15.23 -18.09
N ALA A 207 -2.67 14.80 -16.83
CA ALA A 207 -3.07 13.48 -16.39
C ALA A 207 -4.58 13.25 -16.55
N GLN A 208 -5.40 14.21 -16.12
CA GLN A 208 -6.87 14.19 -16.26
C GLN A 208 -7.31 14.10 -17.74
N THR A 209 -6.68 14.89 -18.60
CA THR A 209 -6.91 14.87 -20.05
C THR A 209 -6.54 13.51 -20.65
N ARG A 210 -5.39 12.96 -20.24
CA ARG A 210 -4.90 11.68 -20.72
C ARG A 210 -5.81 10.52 -20.30
N ILE A 211 -6.31 10.51 -19.06
CA ILE A 211 -7.32 9.55 -18.61
C ILE A 211 -8.55 9.57 -19.53
N SER A 212 -9.06 10.76 -19.82
CA SER A 212 -10.25 10.91 -20.67
C SER A 212 -10.03 10.40 -22.10
N GLN A 213 -8.83 10.59 -22.66
CA GLN A 213 -8.46 10.00 -23.95
C GLN A 213 -8.41 8.47 -23.91
N LEU A 214 -7.82 7.89 -22.86
CA LEU A 214 -7.71 6.45 -22.71
C LEU A 214 -9.10 5.80 -22.57
N VAL A 215 -10.00 6.41 -21.81
CA VAL A 215 -11.35 5.88 -21.66
C VAL A 215 -12.14 5.95 -22.97
N ARG A 216 -11.93 6.98 -23.80
CA ARG A 216 -12.50 7.01 -25.16
C ARG A 216 -12.01 5.86 -26.02
N ILE A 217 -10.71 5.57 -26.00
CA ILE A 217 -10.14 4.41 -26.71
C ILE A 217 -10.80 3.11 -26.23
N LEU A 218 -11.03 2.95 -24.93
CA LEU A 218 -11.72 1.79 -24.38
C LEU A 218 -13.19 1.72 -24.80
N MET A 219 -13.91 2.85 -24.81
CA MET A 219 -15.32 2.91 -25.26
C MET A 219 -15.50 2.62 -26.75
N GLU A 220 -14.49 2.93 -27.57
CA GLU A 220 -14.44 2.63 -29.01
C GLU A 220 -14.00 1.18 -29.30
N SER A 221 -13.57 0.44 -28.27
CA SER A 221 -13.18 -0.97 -28.42
C SER A 221 -14.38 -1.93 -28.37
N ASP A 222 -14.20 -3.13 -28.91
CA ASP A 222 -15.20 -4.20 -28.83
C ASP A 222 -15.34 -4.80 -27.41
N GLU A 223 -14.46 -4.43 -26.47
CA GLU A 223 -14.36 -4.99 -25.13
C GLU A 223 -15.15 -4.15 -24.10
N THR A 224 -16.47 -4.39 -24.04
CA THR A 224 -17.41 -3.65 -23.18
C THR A 224 -16.98 -3.62 -21.71
N GLU A 225 -16.41 -4.71 -21.17
CA GLU A 225 -15.97 -4.76 -19.79
C GLU A 225 -14.79 -3.79 -19.52
N ALA A 226 -13.88 -3.65 -20.48
CA ALA A 226 -12.78 -2.70 -20.35
C ALA A 226 -13.28 -1.26 -20.42
N ALA A 227 -14.25 -0.96 -21.29
CA ALA A 227 -14.93 0.33 -21.36
C ALA A 227 -15.61 0.70 -20.03
N LEU A 228 -16.40 -0.20 -19.46
CA LEU A 228 -17.05 0.00 -18.15
C LEU A 228 -16.04 0.27 -17.04
N ASN A 229 -14.96 -0.52 -17.01
CA ASN A 229 -13.86 -0.32 -16.08
C ASN A 229 -13.22 1.07 -16.22
N GLY A 230 -13.02 1.55 -17.45
CA GLY A 230 -12.53 2.89 -17.74
C GLY A 230 -13.50 3.99 -17.27
N ILE A 231 -14.79 3.84 -17.57
CA ILE A 231 -15.84 4.79 -17.16
C ILE A 231 -15.93 4.88 -15.63
N TYR A 232 -15.86 3.75 -14.92
CA TYR A 232 -15.85 3.75 -13.46
C TYR A 232 -14.69 4.58 -12.89
N ARG A 233 -13.52 4.58 -13.56
CA ARG A 233 -12.35 5.36 -13.13
C ARG A 233 -12.51 6.87 -13.37
N ILE A 234 -13.30 7.27 -14.36
CA ILE A 234 -13.67 8.69 -14.57
C ILE A 234 -14.42 9.25 -13.35
N THR A 235 -15.21 8.42 -12.66
CA THR A 235 -15.97 8.86 -11.46
C THR A 235 -15.08 9.36 -10.33
N LYS A 236 -13.78 9.02 -10.36
CA LYS A 236 -12.80 9.38 -9.35
C LYS A 236 -12.04 10.68 -9.66
N LEU A 237 -12.35 11.35 -10.77
CA LEU A 237 -11.72 12.61 -11.16
C LEU A 237 -12.26 13.79 -10.33
N GLU A 238 -11.41 14.78 -10.03
CA GLU A 238 -11.78 15.98 -9.25
C GLU A 238 -12.76 16.90 -10.00
N ASN A 239 -12.75 16.84 -11.35
CA ASN A 239 -13.76 17.51 -12.18
C ASN A 239 -14.00 16.72 -13.47
N PRO A 240 -14.80 15.64 -13.44
CA PRO A 240 -15.03 14.78 -14.60
C PRO A 240 -15.61 15.57 -15.78
N LEU A 241 -16.45 16.58 -15.50
CA LEU A 241 -17.16 17.42 -16.48
C LEU A 241 -16.20 18.19 -17.39
N LYS A 242 -15.08 18.67 -16.84
CA LYS A 242 -14.08 19.44 -17.58
C LYS A 242 -13.39 18.60 -18.66
N PHE A 243 -13.15 17.32 -18.38
CA PHE A 243 -12.29 16.47 -19.21
C PHE A 243 -13.06 15.43 -20.03
N PHE A 244 -14.27 15.06 -19.60
CA PHE A 244 -15.06 14.02 -20.23
C PHE A 244 -16.50 14.51 -20.52
N ARG A 245 -16.91 14.43 -21.79
CA ARG A 245 -18.20 15.00 -22.26
C ARG A 245 -19.37 14.04 -22.05
N HIS A 246 -20.41 14.48 -21.32
CA HIS A 246 -21.62 13.67 -21.04
C HIS A 246 -22.32 13.05 -22.25
N PRO A 247 -22.48 13.74 -23.40
CA PRO A 247 -23.23 13.18 -24.52
C PRO A 247 -22.63 11.90 -25.10
N GLU A 248 -21.30 11.74 -25.04
CA GLU A 248 -20.60 10.55 -25.52
C GLU A 248 -20.91 9.34 -24.63
N LEU A 249 -20.80 9.51 -23.31
CA LEU A 249 -21.13 8.45 -22.33
C LEU A 249 -22.62 8.14 -22.29
N GLU A 250 -23.49 9.15 -22.41
CA GLU A 250 -24.94 8.94 -22.49
C GLU A 250 -25.33 8.11 -23.72
N ARG A 251 -24.76 8.43 -24.88
CA ARG A 251 -24.97 7.64 -26.09
C ARG A 251 -24.49 6.20 -25.88
N TRP A 252 -23.27 6.04 -25.39
CA TRP A 252 -22.67 4.72 -25.18
C TRP A 252 -23.49 3.87 -24.21
N ILE A 253 -23.94 4.43 -23.07
CA ILE A 253 -24.81 3.73 -22.11
C ILE A 253 -26.14 3.35 -22.77
N ASN A 254 -26.75 4.25 -23.54
CA ASN A 254 -28.03 3.93 -24.19
C ASN A 254 -27.88 2.83 -25.26
N GLU A 255 -26.73 2.73 -25.92
CA GLU A 255 -26.43 1.68 -26.90
C GLU A 255 -26.12 0.31 -26.25
N HIS A 256 -25.51 0.31 -25.06
CA HIS A 256 -24.99 -0.90 -24.41
C HIS A 256 -25.81 -1.39 -23.20
N ASP A 257 -26.69 -0.56 -22.64
CA ASP A 257 -27.50 -0.90 -21.47
C ASP A 257 -28.71 -1.79 -21.82
N LYS A 258 -28.41 -3.03 -22.20
CA LYS A 258 -29.43 -4.06 -22.39
C LYS A 258 -29.91 -4.54 -21.02
N GLN A 259 -31.18 -4.26 -20.71
CA GLN A 259 -31.88 -4.71 -19.48
C GLN A 259 -31.48 -4.00 -18.17
N ASN A 260 -31.12 -2.71 -18.20
CA ASN A 260 -30.78 -1.94 -16.99
C ASN A 260 -29.61 -2.58 -16.19
N LYS A 261 -28.57 -3.04 -16.89
CA LYS A 261 -27.37 -3.60 -16.27
C LYS A 261 -26.33 -2.53 -15.94
N LEU A 262 -26.46 -1.34 -16.52
CA LEU A 262 -25.52 -0.22 -16.36
C LEU A 262 -26.02 0.86 -15.39
N ILE A 263 -26.67 0.45 -14.29
CA ILE A 263 -27.26 1.39 -13.32
C ILE A 263 -26.21 2.27 -12.64
N LYS A 264 -25.02 1.73 -12.33
CA LYS A 264 -23.93 2.51 -11.73
C LYS A 264 -23.52 3.67 -12.63
N GLU A 265 -23.38 3.41 -13.93
CA GLU A 265 -22.99 4.40 -14.92
C GLU A 265 -24.11 5.42 -15.16
N ARG A 266 -25.39 4.99 -15.12
CA ARG A 266 -26.54 5.91 -15.16
C ARG A 266 -26.60 6.83 -13.95
N LEU A 267 -26.42 6.30 -12.74
CA LEU A 267 -26.37 7.07 -11.51
C LEU A 267 -25.18 8.04 -11.52
N PHE A 268 -24.03 7.61 -12.05
CA PHE A 268 -22.90 8.51 -12.26
C PHE A 268 -23.25 9.66 -13.21
N LEU A 269 -23.86 9.41 -14.37
CA LEU A 269 -24.33 10.48 -15.25
C LEU A 269 -25.32 11.44 -14.56
N LEU A 270 -26.20 10.92 -13.72
CA LEU A 270 -27.14 11.74 -12.93
C LEU A 270 -26.40 12.60 -11.90
N SER A 271 -25.34 12.08 -11.25
CA SER A 271 -24.52 12.86 -10.32
C SER A 271 -23.93 14.10 -10.99
N LEU A 272 -23.43 13.94 -12.21
CA LEU A 272 -22.80 15.00 -13.00
C LEU A 272 -23.82 16.08 -13.33
N ARG A 273 -25.02 15.69 -13.81
CA ARG A 273 -26.12 16.62 -14.08
C ARG A 273 -26.61 17.36 -12.84
N ILE A 274 -26.78 16.64 -11.72
CA ILE A 274 -27.27 17.23 -10.47
C ILE A 274 -26.24 18.20 -9.88
N ASN A 275 -24.95 17.90 -10.00
CA ASN A 275 -23.88 18.78 -9.52
C ASN A 275 -23.76 20.09 -10.32
N GLU A 276 -24.26 20.14 -11.57
CA GLU A 276 -24.37 21.37 -12.35
C GLU A 276 -25.63 22.20 -12.00
N MET A 277 -26.60 21.61 -11.31
CA MET A 277 -27.82 22.31 -10.91
C MET A 277 -27.58 23.32 -9.77
N PRO A 278 -28.38 24.40 -9.67
CA PRO A 278 -28.41 25.26 -8.49
C PRO A 278 -28.68 24.47 -7.21
N GLU A 279 -28.00 24.83 -6.12
CA GLU A 279 -28.09 24.13 -4.83
C GLU A 279 -29.55 24.00 -4.31
N SER A 280 -30.38 25.00 -4.58
CA SER A 280 -31.79 25.06 -4.17
C SER A 280 -32.66 23.92 -4.73
N ILE A 281 -32.29 23.31 -5.86
CA ILE A 281 -33.05 22.23 -6.50
C ILE A 281 -32.37 20.86 -6.44
N ARG A 282 -31.14 20.77 -5.91
CA ARG A 282 -30.37 19.51 -5.86
C ARG A 282 -31.05 18.46 -5.00
N SER A 283 -31.55 18.86 -3.83
CA SER A 283 -32.24 17.94 -2.91
C SER A 283 -33.50 17.33 -3.54
N GLU A 284 -34.26 18.13 -4.30
CA GLU A 284 -35.44 17.63 -5.04
C GLU A 284 -35.04 16.63 -6.13
N ALA A 285 -33.98 16.93 -6.88
CA ALA A 285 -33.47 16.02 -7.91
C ALA A 285 -32.95 14.70 -7.32
N ILE A 286 -32.24 14.76 -6.19
CA ILE A 286 -31.80 13.57 -5.43
C ILE A 286 -33.00 12.75 -4.97
N GLY A 287 -34.05 13.39 -4.45
CA GLY A 287 -35.28 12.71 -4.05
C GLY A 287 -35.95 11.96 -5.20
N LYS A 288 -36.01 12.54 -6.40
CA LYS A 288 -36.56 11.87 -7.59
C LYS A 288 -35.77 10.61 -7.97
N VAL A 289 -34.44 10.69 -7.95
CA VAL A 289 -33.57 9.53 -8.21
C VAL A 289 -33.75 8.46 -7.12
N PHE A 290 -33.81 8.88 -5.85
CA PHE A 290 -34.05 7.97 -4.73
C PHE A 290 -35.35 7.17 -4.89
N GLU A 291 -36.47 7.85 -5.12
CA GLU A 291 -37.77 7.18 -5.30
C GLU A 291 -37.77 6.22 -6.50
N GLN A 292 -37.05 6.56 -7.57
CA GLN A 292 -36.95 5.72 -8.76
C GLN A 292 -36.18 4.40 -8.51
N TYR A 293 -35.11 4.42 -7.72
CA TYR A 293 -34.18 3.28 -7.63
C TYR A 293 -34.19 2.54 -6.29
N ARG A 294 -34.80 3.10 -5.22
CA ARG A 294 -34.71 2.53 -3.85
C ARG A 294 -35.17 1.08 -3.70
N GLU A 295 -36.10 0.62 -4.53
CA GLU A 295 -36.64 -0.75 -4.46
C GLU A 295 -35.88 -1.71 -5.37
N SER A 296 -35.45 -1.24 -6.53
CA SER A 296 -34.85 -2.09 -7.58
C SER A 296 -33.34 -2.26 -7.44
N PHE A 297 -32.62 -1.19 -7.06
CA PHE A 297 -31.15 -1.13 -7.05
C PHE A 297 -30.62 -0.42 -5.79
N PRO A 298 -30.93 -0.93 -4.58
CA PRO A 298 -30.55 -0.25 -3.33
C PRO A 298 -29.03 -0.19 -3.13
N ASP A 299 -28.26 -1.17 -3.62
CA ASP A 299 -26.80 -1.22 -3.45
C ASP A 299 -26.10 -0.12 -4.24
N GLU A 300 -26.42 0.01 -5.53
CA GLU A 300 -25.91 1.09 -6.38
C GLU A 300 -26.37 2.47 -5.91
N LEU A 301 -27.61 2.56 -5.41
CA LEU A 301 -28.18 3.81 -4.92
C LEU A 301 -27.46 4.31 -3.67
N VAL A 302 -27.14 3.45 -2.69
CA VAL A 302 -26.45 3.91 -1.47
C VAL A 302 -25.04 4.39 -1.75
N ASP A 303 -24.30 3.72 -2.64
CA ASP A 303 -22.97 4.17 -3.06
C ASP A 303 -23.07 5.57 -3.69
N TRP A 304 -24.10 5.79 -4.52
CA TRP A 304 -24.37 7.09 -5.12
C TRP A 304 -24.78 8.15 -4.10
N LEU A 305 -25.62 7.83 -3.11
CA LEU A 305 -26.00 8.76 -2.04
C LEU A 305 -24.80 9.20 -1.18
N VAL A 306 -23.89 8.27 -0.88
CA VAL A 306 -22.65 8.58 -0.17
C VAL A 306 -21.79 9.54 -1.00
N GLN A 307 -21.64 9.29 -2.31
CA GLN A 307 -20.91 10.18 -3.22
C GLN A 307 -21.52 11.59 -3.28
N MET A 308 -22.85 11.68 -3.26
CA MET A 308 -23.58 12.95 -3.27
C MET A 308 -23.64 13.65 -1.90
N ASN A 309 -23.00 13.10 -0.87
CA ASN A 309 -23.07 13.56 0.52
C ASN A 309 -24.52 13.68 1.04
N ALA A 310 -25.38 12.74 0.61
CA ALA A 310 -26.83 12.68 0.88
C ALA A 310 -27.18 11.43 1.71
N VAL A 311 -26.33 11.09 2.68
CA VAL A 311 -26.40 9.86 3.50
C VAL A 311 -27.67 9.82 4.37
N ASP A 312 -28.30 10.96 4.64
CA ASP A 312 -29.58 11.07 5.34
C ASP A 312 -30.73 10.33 4.64
N TRP A 313 -30.68 10.22 3.31
CA TRP A 313 -31.67 9.47 2.53
C TRP A 313 -31.60 7.97 2.75
N VAL A 314 -30.45 7.44 3.21
CA VAL A 314 -30.30 6.01 3.52
C VAL A 314 -31.26 5.58 4.64
N ALA A 315 -31.58 6.50 5.57
CA ALA A 315 -32.56 6.28 6.63
C ALA A 315 -34.01 6.14 6.14
N LYS A 316 -34.28 6.37 4.84
CA LYS A 316 -35.60 6.17 4.22
C LYS A 316 -35.72 4.83 3.48
N LEU A 317 -34.63 4.07 3.33
CA LEU A 317 -34.69 2.70 2.80
C LEU A 317 -35.49 1.79 3.74
N SER A 318 -36.13 0.74 3.22
CA SER A 318 -36.80 -0.24 4.09
C SER A 318 -35.78 -0.97 4.99
N PRO A 319 -36.17 -1.47 6.17
CA PRO A 319 -35.27 -2.27 7.02
C PRO A 319 -34.64 -3.44 6.27
N GLU A 320 -35.42 -4.15 5.46
CA GLU A 320 -34.96 -5.30 4.67
C GLU A 320 -33.88 -4.89 3.65
N ALA A 321 -34.04 -3.72 3.02
CA ALA A 321 -33.07 -3.20 2.07
C ALA A 321 -31.73 -2.86 2.76
N ARG A 322 -31.75 -2.36 4.00
CA ARG A 322 -30.54 -2.00 4.77
C ARG A 322 -29.73 -3.23 5.21
N GLU A 323 -30.40 -4.36 5.43
CA GLU A 323 -29.76 -5.60 5.89
C GLU A 323 -29.33 -6.52 4.73
N LYS A 324 -29.85 -6.28 3.52
CA LYS A 324 -29.66 -7.14 2.34
C LYS A 324 -28.20 -7.29 1.92
N SER A 325 -27.44 -6.20 1.95
CA SER A 325 -26.09 -6.14 1.36
C SER A 325 -25.08 -5.44 2.26
N LEU A 326 -23.78 -5.66 2.02
CA LEU A 326 -22.74 -4.92 2.73
C LEU A 326 -22.75 -3.41 2.43
N PRO A 327 -22.90 -2.96 1.17
CA PRO A 327 -22.99 -1.53 0.87
C PRO A 327 -24.11 -0.83 1.62
N THR A 328 -25.32 -1.40 1.60
CA THR A 328 -26.49 -0.83 2.29
C THR A 328 -26.32 -0.84 3.81
N TYR A 329 -25.74 -1.91 4.36
CA TYR A 329 -25.42 -2.02 5.78
C TYR A 329 -24.44 -0.93 6.25
N PHE A 330 -23.33 -0.73 5.52
CA PHE A 330 -22.32 0.26 5.88
C PHE A 330 -22.79 1.70 5.64
N ALA A 331 -23.57 1.96 4.59
CA ALA A 331 -24.17 3.26 4.36
C ALA A 331 -25.15 3.65 5.49
N TYR A 332 -25.92 2.70 6.00
CA TYR A 332 -26.79 2.96 7.15
C TYR A 332 -26.01 3.12 8.44
N LEU A 333 -24.92 2.37 8.64
CA LEU A 333 -24.00 2.60 9.75
C LEU A 333 -23.40 4.01 9.70
N GLU A 334 -22.95 4.47 8.53
CA GLU A 334 -22.43 5.82 8.33
C GLU A 334 -23.47 6.89 8.69
N TYR A 335 -24.74 6.71 8.29
CA TYR A 335 -25.85 7.53 8.75
C TYR A 335 -25.93 7.56 10.29
N LEU A 336 -25.93 6.40 10.95
CA LEU A 336 -26.04 6.34 12.42
C LEU A 336 -24.87 7.06 13.11
N LEU A 337 -23.64 6.91 12.59
CA LEU A 337 -22.45 7.56 13.12
C LEU A 337 -22.46 9.08 12.90
N GLN A 338 -22.84 9.53 11.69
CA GLN A 338 -22.88 10.95 11.34
C GLN A 338 -23.93 11.73 12.16
N TYR A 339 -25.06 11.09 12.47
CA TYR A 339 -26.14 11.68 13.27
C TYR A 339 -26.05 11.32 14.76
N GLU A 340 -24.89 10.80 15.21
CA GLU A 340 -24.58 10.52 16.61
C GLU A 340 -25.59 9.58 17.31
N LYS A 341 -26.20 8.66 16.56
CA LYS A 341 -27.16 7.67 17.06
C LYS A 341 -26.44 6.48 17.69
N TRP A 342 -25.67 6.73 18.74
CA TRP A 342 -24.71 5.76 19.30
C TRP A 342 -25.33 4.44 19.76
N THR A 343 -26.51 4.47 20.38
CA THR A 343 -27.20 3.26 20.84
C THR A 343 -27.64 2.40 19.65
N GLU A 344 -28.29 3.01 18.66
CA GLU A 344 -28.68 2.33 17.41
C GLU A 344 -27.46 1.79 16.65
N ALA A 345 -26.37 2.57 16.57
CA ALA A 345 -25.12 2.14 15.93
C ALA A 345 -24.52 0.91 16.62
N THR A 346 -24.59 0.85 17.96
CA THR A 346 -24.11 -0.31 18.73
C THR A 346 -24.90 -1.56 18.38
N GLU A 347 -26.23 -1.47 18.41
CA GLU A 347 -27.11 -2.60 18.08
C GLU A 347 -26.93 -3.06 16.63
N TRP A 348 -26.73 -2.12 15.71
CA TRP A 348 -26.47 -2.39 14.30
C TRP A 348 -25.15 -3.17 14.12
N LEU A 349 -24.06 -2.68 14.74
CA LEU A 349 -22.74 -3.30 14.70
C LEU A 349 -22.71 -4.70 15.31
N LEU A 350 -23.49 -4.95 16.38
CA LEU A 350 -23.59 -6.30 16.98
C LEU A 350 -24.31 -7.30 16.07
N LYS A 351 -25.07 -6.84 15.07
CA LYS A 351 -25.76 -7.64 14.06
C LYS A 351 -25.01 -7.66 12.72
N ALA A 352 -23.72 -7.29 12.71
CA ALA A 352 -22.94 -7.23 11.48
C ALA A 352 -23.00 -8.55 10.68
N PRO A 353 -23.20 -8.49 9.34
CA PRO A 353 -23.15 -9.66 8.49
C PRO A 353 -21.80 -10.39 8.64
N GLN A 354 -21.79 -11.73 8.59
CA GLN A 354 -20.57 -12.54 8.76
C GLN A 354 -19.43 -12.17 7.80
N ARG A 355 -19.76 -11.68 6.61
CA ARG A 355 -18.83 -11.22 5.57
C ARG A 355 -18.27 -9.81 5.79
N ALA A 356 -18.75 -9.06 6.78
CA ALA A 356 -18.25 -7.74 7.10
C ALA A 356 -16.82 -7.83 7.67
N ASP A 357 -15.98 -6.84 7.35
CA ASP A 357 -14.62 -6.79 7.83
C ASP A 357 -14.60 -6.64 9.36
N LYS A 358 -14.06 -7.65 10.04
CA LYS A 358 -14.00 -7.69 11.51
C LYS A 358 -13.22 -6.53 12.08
N ILE A 359 -12.15 -6.07 11.42
CA ILE A 359 -11.32 -4.95 11.89
C ILE A 359 -12.15 -3.68 11.91
N ILE A 360 -12.91 -3.42 10.86
CA ILE A 360 -13.81 -2.26 10.77
C ILE A 360 -14.88 -2.35 11.87
N ILE A 361 -15.59 -3.48 11.98
CA ILE A 361 -16.67 -3.64 12.95
C ILE A 361 -16.19 -3.44 14.40
N GLU A 362 -15.10 -4.09 14.79
CA GLU A 362 -14.57 -4.02 16.16
C GLU A 362 -13.98 -2.62 16.44
N ALA A 363 -13.30 -2.00 15.48
CA ALA A 363 -12.80 -0.64 15.60
C ALA A 363 -13.94 0.37 15.78
N THR A 364 -15.02 0.25 14.98
CA THR A 364 -16.18 1.13 15.11
C THR A 364 -16.94 0.88 16.41
N LEU A 365 -17.12 -0.38 16.85
CA LEU A 365 -17.72 -0.69 18.16
C LEU A 365 -16.94 -0.01 19.30
N SER A 366 -15.62 -0.07 19.24
CA SER A 366 -14.76 0.59 20.22
C SER A 366 -14.94 2.11 20.24
N ALA A 367 -14.99 2.71 19.05
CA ALA A 367 -15.13 4.15 18.92
C ALA A 367 -16.53 4.65 19.34
N VAL A 368 -17.59 3.86 19.11
CA VAL A 368 -18.93 4.14 19.63
C VAL A 368 -18.96 4.01 21.15
N ALA A 369 -18.33 2.97 21.72
CA ALA A 369 -18.21 2.82 23.17
C ALA A 369 -17.46 3.99 23.83
N PHE A 370 -16.42 4.53 23.16
CA PHE A 370 -15.74 5.75 23.59
C PHE A 370 -16.68 6.95 23.67
N LYS A 371 -17.49 7.18 22.61
CA LYS A 371 -18.48 8.26 22.58
C LYS A 371 -19.57 8.13 23.64
N GLN A 372 -19.88 6.90 24.04
CA GLN A 372 -20.79 6.60 25.14
C GLN A 372 -20.15 6.68 26.53
N GLY A 373 -18.83 6.83 26.63
CA GLY A 373 -18.10 6.84 27.91
C GLY A 373 -17.86 5.46 28.53
N ASP A 374 -18.06 4.36 27.79
CA ASP A 374 -17.83 2.99 28.26
C ASP A 374 -16.37 2.56 27.98
N ASN A 375 -15.48 2.95 28.88
CA ASN A 375 -14.04 2.67 28.77
C ASN A 375 -13.70 1.16 28.73
N ALA A 376 -14.48 0.33 29.42
CA ALA A 376 -14.22 -1.12 29.47
C ALA A 376 -14.52 -1.77 28.11
N LYS A 377 -15.67 -1.44 27.50
CA LYS A 377 -15.99 -1.91 26.15
C LYS A 377 -15.08 -1.31 25.09
N ASN A 378 -14.75 -0.03 25.19
CA ASN A 378 -13.77 0.61 24.31
C ASN A 378 -12.45 -0.18 24.31
N PHE A 379 -11.86 -0.44 25.49
CA PHE A 379 -10.62 -1.18 25.58
C PHE A 379 -10.74 -2.60 24.99
N HIS A 380 -11.83 -3.31 25.32
CA HIS A 380 -12.08 -4.67 24.82
C HIS A 380 -12.16 -4.74 23.29
N TYR A 381 -12.93 -3.84 22.67
CA TYR A 381 -13.12 -3.84 21.23
C TYR A 381 -11.88 -3.36 20.48
N TRP A 382 -11.13 -2.39 21.03
CA TRP A 382 -9.84 -2.03 20.46
C TRP A 382 -8.86 -3.21 20.46
N ASP A 383 -8.75 -3.94 21.56
CA ASP A 383 -7.88 -5.12 21.64
C ASP A 383 -8.24 -6.17 20.58
N ARG A 384 -9.54 -6.43 20.37
CA ARG A 384 -10.00 -7.33 19.31
C ARG A 384 -9.68 -6.82 17.90
N ALA A 385 -9.82 -5.53 17.65
CA ALA A 385 -9.45 -4.92 16.37
C ALA A 385 -7.94 -5.05 16.12
N PHE A 386 -7.10 -4.79 17.13
CA PHE A 386 -5.65 -4.98 17.04
C PHE A 386 -5.27 -6.43 16.77
N GLN A 387 -5.86 -7.39 17.49
CA GLN A 387 -5.60 -8.81 17.26
C GLN A 387 -5.96 -9.23 15.83
N ALA A 388 -7.09 -8.75 15.30
CA ALA A 388 -7.49 -9.01 13.92
C ALA A 388 -6.53 -8.36 12.90
N ALA A 389 -6.10 -7.12 13.12
CA ALA A 389 -5.15 -6.44 12.24
C ALA A 389 -3.75 -7.07 12.27
N SER A 390 -3.24 -7.41 13.46
CA SER A 390 -1.97 -8.12 13.64
C SER A 390 -1.97 -9.48 12.96
N PHE A 391 -3.09 -10.19 13.02
CA PHE A 391 -3.25 -11.47 12.34
C PHE A 391 -3.13 -11.35 10.82
N GLU A 392 -3.73 -10.31 10.22
CA GLU A 392 -3.66 -10.11 8.78
C GLU A 392 -2.33 -9.53 8.28
N GLY A 393 -1.53 -8.91 9.16
CA GLY A 393 -0.15 -8.50 8.87
C GLY A 393 0.01 -7.39 7.81
N LYS A 394 -1.05 -6.62 7.53
CA LYS A 394 -1.05 -5.51 6.56
C LYS A 394 -1.07 -4.16 7.26
N TYR A 395 -0.23 -3.21 6.82
CA TYR A 395 -0.25 -1.85 7.36
C TYR A 395 -1.61 -1.16 7.18
N ALA A 396 -2.24 -1.34 6.01
CA ALA A 396 -3.55 -0.75 5.71
C ALA A 396 -4.58 -1.01 6.82
N ASN A 397 -4.56 -2.20 7.43
CA ASN A 397 -5.48 -2.56 8.50
C ASN A 397 -5.24 -1.75 9.79
N PHE A 398 -3.97 -1.52 10.15
CA PHE A 398 -3.65 -0.64 11.27
C PHE A 398 -3.97 0.83 10.94
N PHE A 399 -3.76 1.28 9.70
CA PHE A 399 -4.17 2.62 9.27
C PHE A 399 -5.69 2.79 9.29
N THR A 400 -6.48 1.75 8.99
CA THR A 400 -7.93 1.76 9.18
C THR A 400 -8.30 2.01 10.65
N ILE A 401 -7.67 1.28 11.58
CA ILE A 401 -7.87 1.49 13.03
C ILE A 401 -7.49 2.92 13.44
N LEU A 402 -6.33 3.40 12.97
CA LEU A 402 -5.85 4.77 13.25
C LEU A 402 -6.84 5.83 12.74
N THR A 403 -7.32 5.68 11.51
CA THR A 403 -8.24 6.63 10.87
C THR A 403 -9.58 6.66 11.59
N ILE A 404 -10.11 5.51 12.00
CA ILE A 404 -11.35 5.44 12.80
C ILE A 404 -11.15 6.13 14.16
N ALA A 405 -10.03 5.85 14.85
CA ALA A 405 -9.71 6.49 16.13
C ALA A 405 -9.60 8.02 15.98
N GLU A 406 -8.92 8.52 14.93
CA GLU A 406 -8.82 9.95 14.65
C GLU A 406 -10.17 10.60 14.35
N ARG A 407 -10.96 10.00 13.44
CA ARG A 407 -12.29 10.50 13.06
C ARG A 407 -13.21 10.65 14.27
N MET A 408 -13.05 9.76 15.25
CA MET A 408 -13.87 9.71 16.45
C MET A 408 -13.26 10.50 17.62
N GLY A 409 -12.07 11.08 17.45
CA GLY A 409 -11.41 11.91 18.46
C GLY A 409 -10.72 11.14 19.59
N ASP A 410 -10.50 9.82 19.44
CA ASP A 410 -9.74 9.00 20.40
C ASP A 410 -8.23 9.14 20.11
N THR A 411 -7.65 10.27 20.54
CA THR A 411 -6.24 10.60 20.27
C THR A 411 -5.25 9.65 20.95
N ASN A 412 -5.65 9.05 22.09
CA ASN A 412 -4.79 8.12 22.83
C ASN A 412 -4.65 6.81 22.08
N THR A 413 -5.77 6.28 21.58
CA THR A 413 -5.73 5.09 20.73
C THR A 413 -5.02 5.38 19.41
N ALA A 414 -5.31 6.50 18.74
CA ALA A 414 -4.62 6.86 17.50
C ALA A 414 -3.08 6.87 17.69
N ARG A 415 -2.59 7.44 18.80
CA ARG A 415 -1.16 7.40 19.17
C ARG A 415 -0.67 5.97 19.41
N ARG A 416 -1.40 5.16 20.17
CA ARG A 416 -1.05 3.75 20.43
C ARG A 416 -0.94 2.96 19.12
N VAL A 417 -1.88 3.15 18.19
CA VAL A 417 -1.86 2.49 16.87
C VAL A 417 -0.62 2.92 16.08
N ALA A 418 -0.31 4.22 16.05
CA ALA A 418 0.89 4.71 15.37
C ALA A 418 2.17 4.04 15.90
N GLU A 419 2.28 3.85 17.22
CA GLU A 419 3.40 3.11 17.82
C GLU A 419 3.45 1.65 17.36
N VAL A 420 2.31 0.95 17.36
CA VAL A 420 2.22 -0.44 16.88
C VAL A 420 2.65 -0.54 15.42
N ILE A 421 2.24 0.41 14.57
CA ILE A 421 2.64 0.45 13.16
C ILE A 421 4.17 0.48 13.03
N THR A 422 4.88 1.28 13.83
CA THR A 422 6.35 1.35 13.74
C THR A 422 7.09 0.06 14.10
N GLU A 423 6.41 -0.85 14.81
CA GLU A 423 6.96 -2.09 15.34
C GLU A 423 6.43 -3.34 14.60
N ALA A 424 5.36 -3.20 13.81
CA ALA A 424 4.67 -4.30 13.15
C ALA A 424 5.54 -4.95 12.05
N PRO A 425 5.73 -6.29 12.08
CA PRO A 425 6.42 -7.01 11.01
C PRO A 425 5.46 -7.26 9.85
N THR A 426 5.28 -6.29 8.95
CA THR A 426 4.39 -6.43 7.79
C THR A 426 5.15 -6.78 6.51
N LEU A 427 4.42 -7.31 5.54
CA LEU A 427 4.94 -7.72 4.22
C LEU A 427 4.87 -6.62 3.17
N SER A 428 3.87 -5.76 3.27
CA SER A 428 3.64 -4.62 2.38
C SER A 428 4.12 -3.36 3.07
N LEU A 429 4.74 -2.45 2.33
CA LEU A 429 5.15 -1.13 2.82
C LEU A 429 3.94 -0.16 2.84
N PRO A 430 3.85 0.77 3.81
CA PRO A 430 2.72 1.69 3.90
C PRO A 430 2.85 2.81 2.85
N ALA A 431 1.74 3.32 2.34
CA ALA A 431 1.79 4.41 1.36
C ALA A 431 2.44 5.67 1.94
N THR A 432 3.06 6.51 1.11
CA THR A 432 3.74 7.72 1.60
C THR A 432 2.78 8.69 2.29
N GLU A 433 1.53 8.73 1.83
CA GLU A 433 0.45 9.50 2.44
C GLU A 433 0.12 8.99 3.85
N GLU A 434 0.18 7.67 4.05
CA GLU A 434 -0.06 7.03 5.34
C GLU A 434 1.03 7.39 6.36
N LEU A 435 2.27 7.60 5.89
CA LEU A 435 3.39 7.97 6.74
C LEU A 435 3.18 9.31 7.48
N TYR A 436 2.43 10.25 6.89
CA TYR A 436 2.13 11.52 7.55
C TYR A 436 1.34 11.34 8.85
N TYR A 437 0.50 10.31 8.95
CA TYR A 437 -0.21 10.02 10.20
C TYR A 437 0.75 9.58 11.31
N LEU A 438 1.81 8.84 10.98
CA LEU A 438 2.82 8.43 11.95
C LEU A 438 3.60 9.64 12.49
N ASP A 439 4.05 10.53 11.61
CA ASP A 439 4.78 11.75 11.99
C ASP A 439 3.97 12.61 12.97
N ARG A 440 2.65 12.69 12.76
CA ARG A 440 1.74 13.47 13.59
C ARG A 440 1.65 12.96 15.02
N HIS A 441 1.54 11.64 15.18
CA HIS A 441 1.31 11.01 16.49
C HIS A 441 2.61 10.71 17.24
N LEU A 442 3.72 10.61 16.53
CA LEU A 442 5.03 10.23 17.07
C LEU A 442 6.07 11.36 16.99
N SER A 443 5.66 12.61 16.76
CA SER A 443 6.56 13.76 16.66
C SER A 443 7.44 13.96 17.89
N ASN A 444 6.97 13.53 19.07
CA ASN A 444 7.69 13.57 20.34
C ASN A 444 8.55 12.31 20.61
N LYS A 445 8.59 11.36 19.67
CA LYS A 445 9.39 10.12 19.71
C LYS A 445 10.21 9.97 18.41
N PRO A 446 11.07 10.95 18.06
CA PRO A 446 11.78 10.96 16.78
C PRO A 446 12.70 9.74 16.59
N GLU A 447 13.17 9.10 17.67
CA GLU A 447 14.00 7.89 17.58
C GLU A 447 13.21 6.66 17.10
N LYS A 448 11.93 6.55 17.47
CA LYS A 448 11.04 5.48 16.95
C LYS A 448 10.79 5.67 15.47
N LEU A 449 10.46 6.90 15.07
CA LEU A 449 10.30 7.26 13.66
C LEU A 449 11.58 6.98 12.88
N LEU A 450 12.75 7.36 13.41
CA LEU A 450 14.04 7.10 12.77
C LEU A 450 14.26 5.61 12.49
N SER A 451 14.04 4.74 13.49
CA SER A 451 14.21 3.29 13.31
C SER A 451 13.25 2.70 12.27
N PHE A 452 12.02 3.22 12.22
CA PHE A 452 11.04 2.83 11.22
C PHE A 452 11.46 3.28 9.81
N TYR A 453 11.86 4.54 9.65
CA TYR A 453 12.31 5.09 8.36
C TYR A 453 13.61 4.44 7.87
N GLU A 454 14.50 4.02 8.77
CA GLU A 454 15.70 3.24 8.41
C GLU A 454 15.35 1.91 7.74
N LYS A 455 14.36 1.18 8.29
CA LYS A 455 13.86 -0.06 7.68
C LYS A 455 13.14 0.20 6.35
N LEU A 456 12.35 1.27 6.29
CA LEU A 456 11.63 1.68 5.08
C LEU A 456 12.61 2.03 3.96
N HIS A 457 13.69 2.76 4.28
CA HIS A 457 14.71 3.17 3.32
C HIS A 457 15.36 1.97 2.61
N ALA A 458 15.66 0.89 3.33
CA ALA A 458 16.21 -0.34 2.75
C ALA A 458 15.29 -0.98 1.68
N SER A 459 13.99 -0.66 1.70
CA SER A 459 13.02 -1.16 0.72
C SER A 459 12.54 -0.09 -0.27
N ARG A 460 12.85 1.19 -0.03
CA ARG A 460 12.47 2.36 -0.84
C ARG A 460 13.65 3.31 -1.04
N GLU A 461 14.76 2.81 -1.53
CA GLU A 461 16.00 3.59 -1.69
C GLU A 461 15.85 4.80 -2.62
N LYS A 462 14.81 4.84 -3.46
CA LYS A 462 14.55 5.89 -4.45
C LYS A 462 13.34 6.79 -4.10
N ASP A 463 12.69 6.57 -2.96
CA ASP A 463 11.57 7.42 -2.52
C ASP A 463 12.12 8.72 -1.93
N SER A 464 12.21 9.78 -2.75
CA SER A 464 12.73 11.09 -2.36
C SER A 464 12.05 11.66 -1.10
N SER A 465 10.74 11.44 -0.93
CA SER A 465 9.99 11.95 0.22
C SER A 465 10.36 11.20 1.50
N ALA A 466 10.44 9.87 1.45
CA ALA A 466 10.88 9.07 2.58
C ALA A 466 12.36 9.31 2.92
N LEU A 467 13.22 9.48 1.91
CA LEU A 467 14.64 9.83 2.08
C LEU A 467 14.83 11.16 2.79
N LEU A 468 14.08 12.18 2.36
CA LEU A 468 14.14 13.52 2.96
C LEU A 468 13.75 13.45 4.45
N LYS A 469 12.62 12.80 4.77
CA LYS A 469 12.18 12.60 6.16
C LYS A 469 13.19 11.81 6.96
N TYR A 470 13.76 10.75 6.38
CA TYR A 470 14.79 9.94 7.03
C TYR A 470 16.02 10.78 7.37
N ALA A 471 16.53 11.57 6.42
CA ALA A 471 17.64 12.49 6.66
C ALA A 471 17.32 13.52 7.75
N GLN A 472 16.13 14.14 7.71
CA GLN A 472 15.67 15.09 8.72
C GLN A 472 15.61 14.45 10.12
N LEU A 473 15.11 13.23 10.24
CA LEU A 473 15.09 12.49 11.52
C LEU A 473 16.50 12.17 12.04
N ILE A 474 17.45 11.84 11.16
CA ILE A 474 18.86 11.66 11.56
C ILE A 474 19.42 12.96 12.14
N ILE A 475 19.13 14.10 11.50
CA ILE A 475 19.59 15.42 11.96
C ILE A 475 18.96 15.79 13.31
N VAL A 476 17.62 15.66 13.42
CA VAL A 476 16.87 16.01 14.64
C VAL A 476 17.29 15.15 15.85
N THR A 477 17.62 13.88 15.63
CA THR A 477 18.08 12.98 16.69
C THR A 477 19.57 13.10 17.01
N GLY A 478 20.34 13.81 16.18
CA GLY A 478 21.78 14.04 16.38
C GLY A 478 22.66 12.79 16.31
N LYS A 479 22.17 11.67 15.78
CA LYS A 479 22.88 10.38 15.84
C LYS A 479 24.04 10.23 14.86
N ASP A 480 23.92 10.76 13.64
CA ASP A 480 24.92 10.56 12.56
C ASP A 480 24.76 11.57 11.39
N ILE A 481 25.18 12.82 11.59
CA ILE A 481 25.09 13.87 10.55
C ILE A 481 25.80 13.47 9.23
N PRO A 482 26.98 12.83 9.24
CA PRO A 482 27.60 12.31 8.00
C PRO A 482 26.69 11.35 7.22
N ARG A 483 25.95 10.46 7.90
CA ARG A 483 24.96 9.59 7.25
C ARG A 483 23.79 10.38 6.68
N ALA A 484 23.30 11.40 7.38
CA ALA A 484 22.26 12.29 6.83
C ALA A 484 22.71 12.91 5.50
N ARG A 485 23.95 13.43 5.43
CA ARG A 485 24.51 13.98 4.18
C ARG A 485 24.56 12.95 3.04
N LYS A 486 24.97 11.71 3.32
CA LYS A 486 24.96 10.63 2.31
C LYS A 486 23.55 10.36 1.77
N VAL A 487 22.56 10.31 2.66
CA VAL A 487 21.15 10.13 2.28
C VAL A 487 20.68 11.30 1.41
N ILE A 488 20.98 12.55 1.81
CA ILE A 488 20.65 13.76 1.04
C ILE A 488 21.27 13.72 -0.35
N GLN A 489 22.56 13.39 -0.47
CA GLN A 489 23.27 13.28 -1.76
C GLN A 489 22.69 12.19 -2.67
N SER A 490 22.14 11.12 -2.09
CA SER A 490 21.46 10.07 -2.86
C SER A 490 20.09 10.51 -3.36
N GLY A 491 19.36 11.32 -2.58
CA GLY A 491 18.00 11.77 -2.88
C GLY A 491 17.90 13.05 -3.72
N SER A 492 18.94 13.88 -3.75
CA SER A 492 18.97 15.18 -4.44
C SER A 492 18.91 15.12 -5.97
N ARG A 493 18.89 13.92 -6.55
CA ARG A 493 18.78 13.70 -8.01
C ARG A 493 17.38 13.98 -8.58
N ASN A 494 16.38 14.18 -7.72
CA ASN A 494 15.02 14.50 -8.13
C ASN A 494 14.77 16.02 -8.09
N PRO A 495 14.56 16.68 -9.25
CA PRO A 495 14.35 18.13 -9.34
C PRO A 495 13.17 18.63 -8.50
N ALA A 496 12.12 17.82 -8.32
CA ALA A 496 10.93 18.20 -7.56
C ALA A 496 11.20 18.40 -6.07
N THR A 497 12.24 17.75 -5.54
CA THR A 497 12.61 17.77 -4.11
C THR A 497 13.98 18.39 -3.86
N GLU A 498 14.68 18.83 -4.91
CA GLU A 498 16.04 19.37 -4.85
C GLU A 498 16.16 20.47 -3.78
N TYR A 499 15.16 21.35 -3.70
CA TYR A 499 15.13 22.43 -2.71
C TYR A 499 15.02 21.95 -1.27
N SER A 500 14.14 21.00 -0.99
CA SER A 500 13.97 20.48 0.37
C SER A 500 15.20 19.67 0.79
N PHE A 501 15.89 19.00 -0.15
CA PHE A 501 17.19 18.37 0.12
C PHE A 501 18.29 19.39 0.39
N LEU A 502 18.32 20.52 -0.33
CA LEU A 502 19.23 21.63 -0.04
C LEU A 502 18.97 22.25 1.34
N CYS A 503 17.70 22.37 1.75
CA CYS A 503 17.34 22.79 3.10
C CYS A 503 17.78 21.78 4.16
N ALA A 504 17.61 20.49 3.91
CA ALA A 504 18.12 19.45 4.80
C ALA A 504 19.65 19.48 4.90
N GLU A 505 20.37 19.78 3.82
CA GLU A 505 21.83 19.96 3.84
C GLU A 505 22.24 21.21 4.64
N ALA A 506 21.52 22.32 4.47
CA ALA A 506 21.72 23.51 5.28
C ALA A 506 21.46 23.24 6.78
N LEU A 507 20.47 22.40 7.09
CA LEU A 507 20.18 21.95 8.45
C LEU A 507 21.31 21.08 9.03
N CYS A 508 21.99 20.25 8.22
CA CYS A 508 23.22 19.56 8.64
C CYS A 508 24.32 20.55 9.04
N HIS A 509 24.53 21.60 8.24
CA HIS A 509 25.50 22.65 8.59
C HIS A 509 25.12 23.38 9.88
N LEU A 510 23.84 23.67 10.07
CA LEU A 510 23.36 24.29 11.31
C LEU A 510 23.60 23.40 12.53
N ALA A 511 23.33 22.09 12.42
CA ALA A 511 23.57 21.11 13.48
C ALA A 511 25.06 20.96 13.86
N GLU A 512 25.96 21.31 12.94
CA GLU A 512 27.42 21.30 13.13
C GLU A 512 27.98 22.67 13.59
N ASN A 513 27.13 23.64 13.95
CA ASN A 513 27.50 25.03 14.26
C ASN A 513 28.20 25.74 13.08
N GLY A 514 27.75 25.46 11.86
CA GLY A 514 28.23 26.04 10.62
C GLY A 514 27.23 27.02 10.01
N GLU A 515 26.76 28.02 10.77
CA GLU A 515 25.67 28.92 10.38
C GLU A 515 26.00 29.69 9.08
N LYS A 516 27.24 30.17 8.95
CA LYS A 516 27.70 30.88 7.74
C LYS A 516 27.72 29.97 6.51
N ALA A 517 28.07 28.69 6.68
CA ALA A 517 28.05 27.72 5.59
C ALA A 517 26.62 27.37 5.19
N ALA A 518 25.71 27.23 6.17
CA ALA A 518 24.29 27.03 5.94
C ALA A 518 23.66 28.20 5.15
N LEU A 519 23.96 29.44 5.56
CA LEU A 519 23.48 30.63 4.85
C LEU A 519 24.04 30.71 3.43
N ALA A 520 25.36 30.52 3.26
CA ALA A 520 25.99 30.56 1.93
C ALA A 520 25.44 29.48 0.98
N LEU A 521 25.07 28.31 1.49
CA LEU A 521 24.45 27.24 0.70
C LEU A 521 23.06 27.67 0.19
N ILE A 522 22.26 28.25 1.09
CA ILE A 522 20.91 28.74 0.76
C ILE A 522 20.97 29.95 -0.18
N GLU A 523 21.83 30.93 0.05
CA GLU A 523 21.93 32.13 -0.80
C GLU A 523 22.35 31.78 -2.23
N LYS A 524 23.23 30.79 -2.41
CA LYS A 524 23.65 30.30 -3.73
C LYS A 524 22.52 29.67 -4.55
N SER A 525 21.43 29.26 -3.91
CA SER A 525 20.26 28.69 -4.60
C SER A 525 19.48 29.74 -5.39
N GLY A 526 19.63 31.04 -5.09
CA GLY A 526 18.91 32.13 -5.75
C GLY A 526 17.40 32.14 -5.50
N LEU A 527 16.92 31.43 -4.48
CA LEU A 527 15.49 31.23 -4.21
C LEU A 527 14.82 32.42 -3.54
N LYS A 528 13.54 32.63 -3.90
CA LYS A 528 12.63 33.55 -3.22
C LYS A 528 11.86 32.79 -2.14
N TRP A 529 12.39 32.82 -0.92
CA TRP A 529 11.93 32.01 0.21
C TRP A 529 10.54 32.37 0.74
N ASP A 530 10.08 33.59 0.48
CA ASP A 530 8.70 34.03 0.69
C ASP A 530 7.69 33.30 -0.22
N LYS A 531 8.16 32.57 -1.24
CA LYS A 531 7.37 31.75 -2.15
C LYS A 531 7.63 30.25 -2.03
N SER A 532 8.39 29.82 -1.02
CA SER A 532 8.58 28.40 -0.75
C SER A 532 7.22 27.73 -0.54
N LYS A 533 7.03 26.56 -1.16
CA LYS A 533 5.80 25.76 -0.99
C LYS A 533 5.79 24.98 0.34
N SER A 534 6.93 24.85 1.01
CA SER A 534 7.11 24.03 2.21
C SER A 534 7.34 24.92 3.43
N ALA A 535 6.45 24.81 4.41
CA ALA A 535 6.59 25.50 5.69
C ALA A 535 7.84 25.05 6.46
N ALA A 536 8.24 23.78 6.31
CA ALA A 536 9.45 23.25 6.93
C ALA A 536 10.72 23.91 6.37
N ASP A 537 10.78 24.08 5.05
CA ASP A 537 11.92 24.70 4.37
C ASP A 537 12.03 26.18 4.76
N THR A 538 10.90 26.89 4.82
CA THR A 538 10.83 28.29 5.32
C THR A 538 11.29 28.39 6.76
N ALA A 539 10.91 27.43 7.63
CA ALA A 539 11.32 27.40 9.02
C ALA A 539 12.82 27.15 9.20
N ILE A 540 13.40 26.26 8.40
CA ILE A 540 14.85 26.01 8.38
C ILE A 540 15.58 27.29 7.99
N PHE A 541 15.15 27.95 6.92
CA PHE A 541 15.78 29.18 6.46
C PHE A 541 15.66 30.34 7.47
N ALA A 542 14.47 30.57 8.03
CA ALA A 542 14.27 31.56 9.08
C ALA A 542 15.19 31.31 10.29
N THR A 543 15.41 30.04 10.65
CA THR A 543 16.34 29.68 11.72
C THR A 543 17.78 30.03 11.38
N ILE A 544 18.22 29.77 10.13
CA ILE A 544 19.57 30.10 9.66
C ILE A 544 19.79 31.62 9.65
N LEU A 545 18.82 32.40 9.17
CA LEU A 545 18.87 33.86 9.19
C LEU A 545 18.99 34.40 10.62
N TYR A 546 18.16 33.89 11.52
CA TYR A 546 18.20 34.27 12.93
C TYR A 546 19.58 33.99 13.55
N LYS A 547 20.14 32.79 13.31
CA LYS A 547 21.45 32.37 13.83
C LYS A 547 22.65 33.08 13.21
N THR A 548 22.47 33.70 12.05
CA THR A 548 23.49 34.52 11.39
C THR A 548 23.36 36.01 11.67
N GLY A 549 22.43 36.42 12.56
CA GLY A 549 22.24 37.80 12.98
C GLY A 549 21.29 38.62 12.12
N GLN A 550 20.55 37.99 11.19
CA GLN A 550 19.51 38.63 10.37
C GLN A 550 18.12 38.47 11.01
N ALA A 551 17.98 38.93 12.26
CA ALA A 551 16.79 38.67 13.09
C ALA A 551 15.49 39.25 12.51
N ASP A 552 15.51 40.48 11.99
CA ASP A 552 14.32 41.14 11.43
C ASP A 552 13.72 40.36 10.26
N GLU A 553 14.59 39.87 9.37
CA GLU A 553 14.19 39.08 8.21
C GLU A 553 13.70 37.68 8.62
N ALA A 554 14.34 37.08 9.63
CA ALA A 554 13.89 35.82 10.22
C ALA A 554 12.50 35.93 10.85
N VAL A 555 12.23 37.01 11.58
CA VAL A 555 10.90 37.29 12.17
C VAL A 555 9.87 37.47 11.07
N ARG A 556 10.19 38.23 10.01
CA ARG A 556 9.32 38.40 8.84
C ARG A 556 8.97 37.07 8.21
N LEU A 557 9.96 36.22 7.91
CA LEU A 557 9.75 34.91 7.32
C LEU A 557 8.96 33.97 8.25
N SER A 558 9.18 34.06 9.57
CA SER A 558 8.46 33.22 10.54
C SER A 558 6.94 33.43 10.53
N SER A 559 6.48 34.62 10.15
CA SER A 559 5.05 34.95 10.07
C SER A 559 4.31 34.23 8.93
N PHE A 560 5.05 33.68 7.96
CA PHE A 560 4.49 32.92 6.84
C PHE A 560 4.52 31.40 7.07
N ILE A 561 5.08 30.92 8.18
CA ILE A 561 5.20 29.49 8.46
C ILE A 561 3.85 28.95 8.93
N GLN A 562 3.21 28.13 8.09
CA GLN A 562 2.03 27.34 8.47
C GLN A 562 2.42 25.88 8.55
N TRP A 563 2.66 25.38 9.77
CA TRP A 563 3.16 24.02 9.96
C TRP A 563 2.22 22.96 9.37
N GLU A 564 2.74 22.26 8.38
CA GLU A 564 2.07 21.09 7.82
C GLU A 564 2.12 19.91 8.81
N LYS A 565 1.10 19.06 8.77
CA LYS A 565 0.98 17.89 9.66
C LYS A 565 2.19 16.94 9.60
N GLY A 566 2.92 16.91 8.47
CA GLY A 566 4.08 16.05 8.24
C GLY A 566 5.43 16.53 8.78
N ALA A 567 5.54 17.77 9.26
CA ALA A 567 6.82 18.38 9.66
C ALA A 567 6.92 18.66 11.18
N LEU A 568 6.06 18.06 11.99
CA LEU A 568 5.95 18.37 13.42
C LEU A 568 7.18 17.96 14.25
N HIS A 569 7.96 16.97 13.79
CA HIS A 569 9.24 16.62 14.42
C HIS A 569 10.28 17.74 14.27
N LEU A 570 10.33 18.39 13.09
CA LEU A 570 11.18 19.56 12.85
C LEU A 570 10.72 20.79 13.63
N LYS A 571 9.41 21.01 13.78
CA LYS A 571 8.86 22.10 14.61
C LYS A 571 9.47 22.10 16.00
N SER A 572 9.44 20.95 16.67
CA SER A 572 9.96 20.82 18.05
C SER A 572 11.47 21.09 18.11
N TYR A 573 12.23 20.59 17.14
CA TYR A 573 13.67 20.80 17.04
C TYR A 573 14.04 22.28 16.80
N LEU A 574 13.41 22.94 15.83
CA LEU A 574 13.68 24.34 15.48
C LEU A 574 13.22 25.31 16.58
N LEU A 575 12.08 25.03 17.23
CA LEU A 575 11.63 25.82 18.38
C LEU A 575 12.66 25.81 19.54
N ASN A 576 13.43 24.75 19.72
CA ASN A 576 14.50 24.72 20.72
C ASN A 576 15.64 25.67 20.38
N TYR A 577 15.98 25.84 19.09
CA TYR A 577 17.00 26.81 18.67
C TYR A 577 16.60 28.25 18.99
N TRP A 578 15.31 28.56 18.90
CA TRP A 578 14.80 29.89 19.21
C TRP A 578 14.68 30.08 20.73
N LYS A 579 14.02 29.16 21.44
CA LYS A 579 13.76 29.30 22.89
C LYS A 579 15.01 29.49 23.75
N ASN A 580 16.14 28.90 23.35
CA ASN A 580 17.37 28.95 24.12
C ASN A 580 18.06 30.33 24.14
N GLU A 581 17.59 31.32 23.38
CA GLU A 581 18.25 32.63 23.29
C GLU A 581 17.60 33.77 24.09
N SER A 582 16.41 33.56 24.68
CA SER A 582 15.74 34.55 25.57
C SER A 582 15.63 35.99 25.04
N THR A 583 15.63 36.19 23.72
CA THR A 583 15.45 37.51 23.07
C THR A 583 13.98 37.78 22.73
N VAL A 584 13.61 39.05 22.59
CA VAL A 584 12.26 39.46 22.18
C VAL A 584 11.91 38.90 20.79
N ASP A 585 12.88 38.84 19.89
CA ASP A 585 12.66 38.34 18.52
C ASP A 585 12.53 36.81 18.50
N SER A 586 13.26 36.08 19.35
CA SER A 586 13.05 34.65 19.60
C SER A 586 11.63 34.37 20.11
N GLN A 587 11.11 35.19 21.03
CA GLN A 587 9.75 35.04 21.56
C GLN A 587 8.70 35.28 20.46
N LYS A 588 8.89 36.29 19.60
CA LYS A 588 8.01 36.56 18.45
C LYS A 588 8.01 35.40 17.44
N MET A 589 9.19 34.88 17.06
CA MET A 589 9.28 33.72 16.16
C MET A 589 8.60 32.49 16.77
N THR A 590 8.82 32.24 18.05
CA THR A 590 8.17 31.14 18.79
C THR A 590 6.65 31.29 18.80
N SER A 591 6.14 32.50 19.05
CA SER A 591 4.69 32.79 19.04
C SER A 591 4.07 32.60 17.66
N ASN A 592 4.73 33.09 16.60
CA ASN A 592 4.24 32.97 15.22
C ASN A 592 4.13 31.51 14.76
N CYS A 593 4.97 30.62 15.30
CA CYS A 593 5.02 29.20 14.95
C CYS A 593 4.24 28.28 15.90
N GLN A 594 3.71 28.79 17.02
CA GLN A 594 2.95 27.98 17.99
C GLN A 594 1.49 27.79 17.62
N ILE A 595 0.91 28.76 16.92
CA ILE A 595 -0.40 28.70 16.26
C ILE A 595 -0.33 27.68 15.10
#